data_AF-A0A7J8I537-F1
#
_entry.id   AF-A0A7J8I537-F1
#
_cell.length_a   1.000
_cell.length_b   1.000
_cell.length_c   1.000
_cell.angle_alpha   90.00
_cell.angle_beta   90.00
_cell.angle_gamma   90.00
#
_symmetry.space_group_name_H-M   'P 1'
#
loop_
_entity.id
_entity.type
_entity.pdbx_description
1 polymer ?
#
loop_
_entity_poly.entity_id
_entity_poly.type
_entity_poly.pdbx_seq_one_letter_code
_entity_poly.pdbx_strand_id
1 'polypeptide(L)'
;MCLHPTPLCLCLQVYMELEQGKNVDFWRDMTIITEDEISKLRKLEASGKGPGERREGVNTSVSSDVQSVFKGKTYSQLQVIFQGIEGKIRAGGPNLDMGYWESLLQQLRAHMARARLRERHQDVLRQKLYKLKQEQGVESEPLFPILKQEPQSPGHSLEPEDQALTPPGPSLEGGPVESEAEGATPAEGEAEGEAVLMEEDLIQQSLDDYDAGKYSPRLLTAHELPLDAHVLEPDEDLQRLHLSRQQLQVTGDASESAEDIFFRRAKEGMGQDEAQFSVEMPLTGKAYLWADKYRPRKPRFFNRVHTGFEWNKYNQTHYDFDNPPPKIVQGYKFNIFYPDLIDKRSTPEYFLEACPDNKDFATLRFHAGPPYEDIAFKIVNREWEYSHRHGFRCQFANGIFQLWFHFKRYRYRR
;
A
#
# COMPACT_ATOMS: atom_id res chain seq x y z
N MET A 1 11.70 -19.51 32.37
CA MET A 1 10.39 -18.83 32.27
C MET A 1 9.56 -19.61 31.28
N CYS A 2 8.50 -20.26 31.75
CA CYS A 2 7.64 -21.11 30.93
C CYS A 2 6.89 -20.22 29.93
N LEU A 3 7.20 -20.36 28.63
CA LEU A 3 6.42 -19.75 27.56
C LEU A 3 5.05 -20.45 27.56
N HIS A 4 4.07 -19.87 28.25
CA HIS A 4 2.69 -20.29 28.06
C HIS A 4 2.30 -19.99 26.61
N PRO A 5 1.66 -20.92 25.88
CA PRO A 5 1.25 -20.74 24.48
C PRO A 5 0.03 -19.80 24.28
N THR A 6 -0.44 -19.14 25.35
CA THR A 6 -1.60 -18.24 25.33
C THR A 6 -1.42 -16.85 24.69
N PRO A 7 -0.23 -16.21 24.62
CA PRO A 7 -0.14 -14.84 24.13
C PRO A 7 -0.35 -14.74 22.62
N LEU A 8 0.04 -15.77 21.86
CA LEU A 8 -0.03 -15.76 20.40
C LEU A 8 -1.49 -15.81 19.89
N CYS A 9 -2.33 -16.66 20.48
CA CYS A 9 -3.77 -16.69 20.18
C CYS A 9 -4.47 -15.39 20.61
N LEU A 10 -4.04 -14.78 21.73
CA LEU A 10 -4.58 -13.50 22.19
C LEU A 10 -4.24 -12.36 21.20
N CYS A 11 -3.00 -12.34 20.69
CA CYS A 11 -2.58 -11.39 19.66
C CYS A 11 -3.39 -11.57 18.37
N LEU A 12 -3.57 -12.80 17.88
CA LEU A 12 -4.38 -13.07 16.69
C LEU A 12 -5.81 -12.55 16.83
N GLN A 13 -6.42 -12.69 18.02
CA GLN A 13 -7.76 -12.17 18.29
C GLN A 13 -7.81 -10.63 18.24
N VAL A 14 -6.81 -9.94 18.79
CA VAL A 14 -6.70 -8.47 18.70
C VAL A 14 -6.55 -8.00 17.25
N TYR A 15 -5.76 -8.70 16.43
CA TYR A 15 -5.62 -8.36 15.01
C TYR A 15 -6.91 -8.60 14.21
N MET A 16 -7.69 -9.63 14.55
CA MET A 16 -9.03 -9.83 13.96
C MET A 16 -9.99 -8.67 14.26
N GLU A 17 -9.93 -8.11 15.46
CA GLU A 17 -10.76 -6.97 15.87
C GLU A 17 -10.33 -5.65 15.18
N LEU A 18 -9.02 -5.47 14.97
CA LEU A 18 -8.45 -4.28 14.33
C LEU A 18 -8.70 -4.21 12.81
N GLU A 19 -8.74 -5.34 12.11
CA GLU A 19 -8.86 -5.37 10.65
C GLU A 19 -10.30 -5.24 10.09
N GLN A 20 -11.32 -5.05 10.96
CA GLN A 20 -12.72 -4.80 10.58
C GLN A 20 -13.27 -5.77 9.52
N GLY A 21 -12.84 -7.03 9.55
CA GLY A 21 -13.38 -8.08 8.70
C GLY A 21 -12.80 -8.20 7.28
N LYS A 22 -11.77 -7.42 6.91
CA LYS A 22 -11.20 -7.48 5.55
C LYS A 22 -10.49 -8.81 5.25
N ASN A 23 -9.88 -9.45 6.26
CA ASN A 23 -9.12 -10.70 6.09
C ASN A 23 -9.52 -11.80 7.10
N VAL A 24 -10.80 -11.91 7.48
CA VAL A 24 -11.26 -12.84 8.54
C VAL A 24 -10.82 -14.28 8.29
N ASP A 25 -10.96 -14.77 7.06
CA ASP A 25 -10.67 -16.16 6.74
C ASP A 25 -9.18 -16.48 6.90
N PHE A 26 -8.28 -15.52 6.62
CA PHE A 26 -6.85 -15.66 6.84
C PHE A 26 -6.51 -15.80 8.32
N TRP A 27 -7.08 -14.93 9.16
CA TRP A 27 -6.83 -14.98 10.59
C TRP A 27 -7.45 -16.23 11.23
N ARG A 28 -8.63 -16.66 10.75
CA ARG A 28 -9.23 -17.93 11.17
C ARG A 28 -8.33 -19.12 10.84
N ASP A 29 -7.80 -19.17 9.62
CA ASP A 29 -6.87 -20.22 9.21
C ASP A 29 -5.57 -20.19 10.02
N MET A 30 -5.06 -18.99 10.35
CA MET A 30 -3.89 -18.82 11.21
C MET A 30 -4.16 -19.34 12.63
N THR A 31 -5.31 -19.01 13.22
CA THR A 31 -5.72 -19.51 14.54
C THR A 31 -5.78 -21.03 14.55
N ILE A 32 -6.42 -21.65 13.56
CA ILE A 32 -6.50 -23.13 13.44
C ILE A 32 -5.11 -23.77 13.42
N ILE A 33 -4.16 -23.18 12.69
CA ILE A 33 -2.79 -23.69 12.61
C ILE A 33 -2.07 -23.54 13.95
N THR A 34 -2.19 -22.39 14.61
CA THR A 34 -1.56 -22.18 15.91
C THR A 34 -2.13 -23.09 16.98
N GLU A 35 -3.45 -23.32 17.01
CA GLU A 35 -4.10 -24.23 17.95
C GLU A 35 -3.66 -25.69 17.74
N ASP A 36 -3.52 -26.13 16.48
CA ASP A 36 -3.00 -27.46 16.14
C ASP A 36 -1.53 -27.61 16.59
N GLU A 37 -0.69 -26.61 16.34
CA GLU A 37 0.72 -26.65 16.72
C GLU A 37 0.90 -26.64 18.25
N ILE A 38 0.12 -25.83 18.96
CA ILE A 38 0.05 -25.85 20.43
C ILE A 38 -0.39 -27.21 20.94
N SER A 39 -1.39 -27.84 20.29
CA SER A 39 -1.87 -29.16 20.67
C SER A 39 -0.81 -30.25 20.47
N LYS A 40 -0.01 -30.17 19.40
CA LYS A 40 1.13 -31.06 19.17
C LYS A 40 2.23 -30.87 20.20
N LEU A 41 2.60 -29.62 20.51
CA LEU A 41 3.61 -29.31 21.52
C LEU A 41 3.20 -29.81 22.90
N ARG A 42 1.93 -29.63 23.29
CA ARG A 42 1.40 -30.18 24.55
C ARG A 42 1.46 -31.71 24.60
N LYS A 43 1.19 -32.41 23.49
CA LYS A 43 1.33 -33.88 23.40
C LYS A 43 2.78 -34.33 23.50
N LEU A 44 3.72 -33.59 22.91
CA LEU A 44 5.16 -33.84 23.02
C LEU A 44 5.65 -33.64 24.46
N GLU A 45 5.25 -32.55 25.12
CA GLU A 45 5.57 -32.28 26.53
C GLU A 45 4.97 -33.33 27.48
N ALA A 46 3.76 -33.82 27.21
CA ALA A 46 3.12 -34.90 27.97
C ALA A 46 3.86 -36.25 27.80
N SER A 47 4.35 -36.56 26.60
CA SER A 47 5.11 -37.80 26.34
C SER A 47 6.45 -37.89 27.09
N GLY A 48 7.00 -36.75 27.54
CA GLY A 48 8.23 -36.66 28.32
C GLY A 48 8.08 -36.91 29.82
N LYS A 49 6.84 -36.98 30.35
CA LYS A 49 6.57 -37.16 31.79
C LYS A 49 5.92 -38.53 32.09
N GLY A 50 6.77 -39.53 32.21
CA GLY A 50 6.48 -40.76 32.98
C GLY A 50 5.70 -41.88 32.27
N PRO A 51 5.66 -43.09 32.85
CA PRO A 51 5.34 -44.34 32.14
C PRO A 51 3.84 -44.64 31.98
N GLY A 52 2.95 -43.71 32.33
CA GLY A 52 1.53 -43.99 32.57
C GLY A 52 0.57 -43.83 31.39
N GLU A 53 0.98 -43.15 30.30
CA GLU A 53 0.02 -42.61 29.32
C GLU A 53 0.28 -43.08 27.88
N ARG A 54 0.80 -44.31 27.72
CA ARG A 54 1.08 -44.91 26.40
C ARG A 54 -0.16 -45.47 25.68
N ARG A 55 -1.39 -45.18 26.12
CA ARG A 55 -2.59 -45.88 25.61
C ARG A 55 -3.41 -45.15 24.53
N GLU A 56 -3.10 -43.91 24.18
CA GLU A 56 -3.80 -43.19 23.10
C GLU A 56 -2.94 -42.83 21.88
N GLY A 57 -1.65 -43.20 21.89
CA GLY A 57 -0.73 -42.89 20.80
C GLY A 57 -0.89 -43.86 19.63
N VAL A 58 -1.68 -43.47 18.63
CA VAL A 58 -1.62 -44.00 17.26
C VAL A 58 -0.15 -44.18 16.86
N ASN A 59 0.17 -45.31 16.21
CA ASN A 59 1.54 -45.66 15.86
C ASN A 59 2.19 -44.53 15.04
N THR A 60 3.34 -44.05 15.49
CA THR A 60 4.11 -42.96 14.86
C THR A 60 4.34 -43.16 13.35
N SER A 61 4.44 -44.41 12.89
CA SER A 61 4.54 -44.74 11.46
C SER A 61 3.28 -44.38 10.68
N VAL A 62 2.10 -44.71 11.21
CA VAL A 62 0.80 -44.39 10.60
C VAL A 62 0.59 -42.88 10.54
N SER A 63 1.00 -42.15 11.58
CA SER A 63 0.93 -40.68 11.58
C SER A 63 1.85 -40.04 10.53
N SER A 64 3.04 -40.60 10.29
CA SER A 64 3.97 -40.13 9.25
C SER A 64 3.42 -40.38 7.83
N ASP A 65 2.85 -41.55 7.59
CA ASP A 65 2.23 -41.89 6.30
C ASP A 65 1.00 -41.02 6.02
N VAL A 66 0.20 -40.73 7.05
CA VAL A 66 -0.94 -39.80 6.95
C VAL A 66 -0.46 -38.38 6.62
N GLN A 67 0.64 -37.92 7.22
CA GLN A 67 1.22 -36.60 6.92
C GLN A 67 1.74 -36.50 5.49
N SER A 68 2.38 -37.56 4.98
CA SER A 68 2.86 -37.60 3.59
C SER A 68 1.70 -37.56 2.60
N VAL A 69 0.58 -38.23 2.92
CA VAL A 69 -0.65 -38.17 2.11
C VAL A 69 -1.23 -36.76 2.07
N PHE A 70 -1.17 -35.98 3.16
CA PHE A 70 -1.71 -34.61 3.15
C PHE A 70 -0.76 -33.55 2.59
N LYS A 71 0.54 -33.83 2.51
CA LYS A 71 1.55 -32.89 2.00
C LYS A 71 1.38 -32.70 0.49
N GLY A 72 1.30 -31.43 0.05
CA GLY A 72 1.26 -31.07 -1.38
C GLY A 72 -0.11 -31.20 -2.08
N LYS A 73 -1.17 -31.58 -1.37
CA LYS A 73 -2.55 -31.58 -1.90
C LYS A 73 -3.16 -30.17 -1.91
N THR A 74 -4.00 -29.89 -2.89
CA THR A 74 -4.77 -28.62 -2.96
C THR A 74 -5.90 -28.62 -1.95
N TYR A 75 -6.44 -27.42 -1.63
CA TYR A 75 -7.58 -27.30 -0.72
C TYR A 75 -8.78 -28.15 -1.18
N SER A 76 -9.08 -28.15 -2.49
CA SER A 76 -10.17 -28.93 -3.08
C SER A 76 -9.99 -30.45 -2.89
N GLN A 77 -8.77 -30.95 -3.02
CA GLN A 77 -8.48 -32.37 -2.81
C GLN A 77 -8.61 -32.76 -1.33
N LEU A 78 -8.15 -31.89 -0.42
CA LEU A 78 -8.31 -32.09 1.02
C LEU A 78 -9.78 -32.05 1.45
N GLN A 79 -10.61 -31.23 0.81
CA GLN A 79 -12.05 -31.15 1.06
C GLN A 79 -12.77 -32.46 0.68
N VAL A 80 -12.38 -33.12 -0.41
CA VAL A 80 -12.92 -34.44 -0.78
C VAL A 80 -12.56 -35.49 0.27
N ILE A 81 -11.32 -35.47 0.76
CA ILE A 81 -10.87 -36.36 1.84
C ILE A 81 -11.65 -36.10 3.13
N PHE A 82 -11.88 -34.82 3.45
CA PHE A 82 -12.68 -34.40 4.60
C PHE A 82 -14.10 -34.96 4.57
N GLN A 83 -14.80 -34.82 3.45
CA GLN A 83 -16.15 -35.36 3.27
C GLN A 83 -16.16 -36.90 3.37
N GLY A 84 -15.14 -37.56 2.82
CA GLY A 84 -14.99 -39.02 2.92
C GLY A 84 -14.80 -39.50 4.36
N ILE A 85 -14.04 -38.77 5.17
CA ILE A 85 -13.83 -39.07 6.60
C ILE A 85 -15.09 -38.79 7.41
N GLU A 86 -15.74 -37.64 7.21
CA GLU A 86 -17.02 -37.33 7.88
C GLU A 86 -18.11 -38.35 7.55
N GLY A 87 -18.16 -38.80 6.29
CA GLY A 87 -19.04 -39.88 5.85
C GLY A 87 -18.77 -41.19 6.59
N LYS A 88 -17.50 -41.55 6.80
CA LYS A 88 -17.11 -42.75 7.58
C LYS A 88 -17.44 -42.63 9.07
N ILE A 89 -17.26 -41.44 9.67
CA ILE A 89 -17.65 -41.18 11.06
C ILE A 89 -19.17 -41.31 11.21
N ARG A 90 -19.94 -40.70 10.30
CA ARG A 90 -21.41 -40.74 10.32
C ARG A 90 -21.98 -42.13 10.04
N ALA A 91 -21.32 -42.91 9.19
CA ALA A 91 -21.75 -44.28 8.85
C ALA A 91 -21.64 -45.26 10.02
N GLY A 92 -20.82 -44.96 11.04
CA GLY A 92 -20.77 -45.67 12.34
C GLY A 92 -20.54 -47.18 12.25
N GLY A 93 -19.32 -47.65 12.49
CA GLY A 93 -19.00 -49.09 12.54
C GLY A 93 -18.75 -49.60 13.97
N PRO A 94 -19.13 -50.85 14.32
CA PRO A 94 -18.94 -51.39 15.68
C PRO A 94 -17.47 -51.57 16.10
N ASN A 95 -16.52 -51.44 15.18
CA ASN A 95 -15.06 -51.52 15.43
C ASN A 95 -14.33 -50.23 15.02
N LEU A 96 -15.03 -49.10 14.92
CA LEU A 96 -14.45 -47.83 14.49
C LEU A 96 -13.84 -47.10 15.68
N ASP A 97 -12.53 -46.85 15.64
CA ASP A 97 -11.84 -46.02 16.63
C ASP A 97 -12.19 -44.54 16.42
N MET A 98 -13.20 -44.05 17.15
CA MET A 98 -13.64 -42.66 17.08
C MET A 98 -12.52 -41.66 17.42
N GLY A 99 -11.63 -41.99 18.36
CA GLY A 99 -10.51 -41.12 18.75
C GLY A 99 -9.46 -40.97 17.65
N TYR A 100 -9.20 -42.06 16.91
CA TYR A 100 -8.35 -42.00 15.71
C TYR A 100 -8.96 -41.08 14.64
N TRP A 101 -10.24 -41.24 14.32
CA TRP A 101 -10.87 -40.43 13.26
C TRP A 101 -11.05 -38.96 13.66
N GLU A 102 -11.34 -38.67 14.93
CA GLU A 102 -11.39 -37.30 15.45
C GLU A 102 -10.02 -36.62 15.42
N SER A 103 -8.96 -37.32 15.85
CA SER A 103 -7.60 -36.79 15.77
C SER A 103 -7.13 -36.59 14.33
N LEU A 104 -7.50 -37.49 13.41
CA LEU A 104 -7.26 -37.34 11.98
C LEU A 104 -8.01 -36.14 11.39
N LEU A 105 -9.26 -35.93 11.80
CA LEU A 105 -10.07 -34.80 11.35
C LEU A 105 -9.49 -33.47 11.83
N GLN A 106 -9.00 -33.42 13.07
CA GLN A 106 -8.32 -32.24 13.61
C GLN A 106 -7.04 -31.93 12.83
N GLN A 107 -6.22 -32.93 12.56
CA GLN A 107 -5.01 -32.78 11.76
C GLN A 107 -5.33 -32.34 10.32
N LEU A 108 -6.38 -32.90 9.71
CA LEU A 108 -6.81 -32.53 8.36
C LEU A 108 -7.28 -31.07 8.29
N ARG A 109 -8.01 -30.58 9.29
CA ARG A 109 -8.42 -29.16 9.37
C ARG A 109 -7.22 -28.21 9.37
N ALA A 110 -6.16 -28.56 10.11
CA ALA A 110 -4.92 -27.79 10.12
C ALA A 110 -4.22 -27.80 8.74
N HIS A 111 -4.17 -28.95 8.06
CA HIS A 111 -3.63 -29.04 6.70
C HIS A 111 -4.47 -28.27 5.66
N MET A 112 -5.80 -28.27 5.80
CA MET A 112 -6.70 -27.48 4.95
C MET A 112 -6.47 -25.97 5.13
N ALA A 113 -6.30 -25.52 6.38
CA ALA A 113 -5.96 -24.12 6.68
C ALA A 113 -4.60 -23.72 6.06
N ARG A 114 -3.58 -24.58 6.18
CA ARG A 114 -2.26 -24.38 5.55
C ARG A 114 -2.37 -24.29 4.02
N ALA A 115 -3.14 -25.18 3.39
CA ALA A 115 -3.36 -25.16 1.94
C ALA A 115 -4.07 -23.88 1.48
N ARG A 116 -5.10 -23.43 2.22
CA ARG A 116 -5.83 -22.20 1.89
C ARG A 116 -4.95 -20.95 2.02
N LEU A 117 -4.13 -20.87 3.05
CA LEU A 117 -3.16 -19.79 3.22
C LEU A 117 -2.13 -19.77 2.09
N ARG A 118 -1.64 -20.94 1.68
CA ARG A 118 -0.69 -21.05 0.56
C ARG A 118 -1.31 -20.59 -0.77
N GLU A 119 -2.53 -21.04 -1.08
CA GLU A 119 -3.24 -20.63 -2.30
C GLU A 119 -3.49 -19.10 -2.29
N ARG A 120 -3.96 -18.55 -1.17
CA ARG A 120 -4.15 -17.10 -1.01
C ARG A 120 -2.85 -16.32 -1.18
N HIS A 121 -1.75 -16.81 -0.61
CA HIS A 121 -0.43 -16.19 -0.73
C HIS A 121 0.04 -16.15 -2.20
N GLN A 122 -0.13 -17.26 -2.93
CA GLN A 122 0.19 -17.32 -4.36
C GLN A 122 -0.62 -16.31 -5.17
N ASP A 123 -1.91 -16.12 -4.86
CA ASP A 123 -2.74 -15.14 -5.56
C ASP A 123 -2.34 -13.70 -5.24
N VAL A 124 -1.99 -13.39 -3.98
CA VAL A 124 -1.46 -12.08 -3.60
C VAL A 124 -0.14 -11.79 -4.32
N LEU A 125 0.75 -12.78 -4.42
CA LEU A 125 2.00 -12.64 -5.19
C LEU A 125 1.73 -12.38 -6.67
N ARG A 126 0.80 -13.13 -7.29
CA ARG A 126 0.39 -12.89 -8.68
C ARG A 126 -0.16 -11.47 -8.89
N GLN A 127 -0.98 -10.97 -7.98
CA GLN A 127 -1.50 -9.60 -8.04
C GLN A 127 -0.40 -8.55 -7.87
N LYS A 128 0.55 -8.76 -6.96
CA LYS A 128 1.71 -7.87 -6.79
C LYS A 128 2.59 -7.86 -8.03
N LEU A 129 2.87 -9.03 -8.61
CA LEU A 129 3.61 -9.14 -9.87
C LEU A 129 2.88 -8.44 -11.03
N TYR A 130 1.56 -8.57 -11.11
CA TYR A 130 0.76 -7.87 -12.12
C TYR A 130 0.85 -6.34 -11.97
N LYS A 131 0.72 -5.82 -10.75
CA LYS A 131 0.87 -4.38 -10.46
C LYS A 131 2.27 -3.87 -10.78
N LEU A 132 3.31 -4.61 -10.39
CA LEU A 132 4.70 -4.26 -10.71
C LEU A 132 4.95 -4.22 -12.23
N LYS A 133 4.41 -5.19 -12.98
CA LYS A 133 4.49 -5.18 -14.44
C LYS A 133 3.79 -3.97 -15.05
N GLN A 134 2.65 -3.56 -14.49
CA GLN A 134 1.92 -2.36 -14.92
C GLN A 134 2.67 -1.06 -14.59
N GLU A 135 3.33 -0.99 -13.42
CA GLU A 135 4.12 0.16 -12.97
C GLU A 135 5.45 0.30 -13.75
N GLN A 136 6.03 -0.80 -14.21
CA GLN A 136 7.26 -0.82 -15.03
C GLN A 136 7.01 -0.52 -16.51
N GLY A 137 5.77 -0.24 -16.92
CA GLY A 137 5.47 0.20 -18.29
C GLY A 137 5.71 -0.85 -19.38
N VAL A 138 5.81 -2.14 -19.02
CA VAL A 138 5.83 -3.23 -20.00
C VAL A 138 4.41 -3.37 -20.51
N GLU A 139 4.14 -2.83 -21.70
CA GLU A 139 2.91 -3.11 -22.43
C GLU A 139 2.73 -4.63 -22.50
N SER A 140 1.72 -5.14 -21.81
CA SER A 140 1.32 -6.51 -21.98
C SER A 140 0.68 -6.64 -23.36
N GLU A 141 1.45 -7.11 -24.34
CA GLU A 141 0.85 -7.81 -25.47
C GLU A 141 -0.08 -8.90 -24.89
N PRO A 142 -1.36 -8.94 -25.30
CA PRO A 142 -2.27 -9.97 -24.83
C PRO A 142 -1.79 -11.31 -25.37
N LEU A 143 -1.22 -12.13 -24.48
CA LEU A 143 -0.68 -13.46 -24.79
C LEU A 143 -1.77 -14.52 -25.05
N PHE A 144 -2.96 -14.11 -25.55
CA PHE A 144 -4.01 -15.00 -26.06
C PHE A 144 -4.88 -14.27 -27.10
N PRO A 145 -5.03 -14.79 -28.34
CA PRO A 145 -6.07 -14.33 -29.26
C PRO A 145 -7.43 -14.73 -28.70
N ILE A 146 -8.22 -13.75 -28.27
CA ILE A 146 -9.65 -13.95 -27.99
C ILE A 146 -10.33 -14.14 -29.35
N LEU A 147 -10.56 -15.40 -29.71
CA LEU A 147 -11.58 -15.79 -30.69
C LEU A 147 -12.94 -15.25 -30.19
N LYS A 148 -13.34 -14.07 -30.66
CA LYS A 148 -14.75 -13.67 -30.65
C LYS A 148 -15.50 -14.60 -31.60
N GLN A 149 -16.09 -15.67 -31.06
CA GLN A 149 -17.20 -16.34 -31.70
C GLN A 149 -18.47 -15.54 -31.39
N GLU A 150 -18.90 -14.74 -32.35
CA GLU A 150 -20.28 -14.26 -32.43
C GLU A 150 -20.97 -15.05 -33.56
N PRO A 151 -22.14 -15.65 -33.31
CA PRO A 151 -22.76 -16.61 -34.23
C PRO A 151 -23.34 -15.91 -35.47
N GLN A 152 -22.92 -16.33 -36.66
CA GLN A 152 -23.56 -15.96 -37.92
C GLN A 152 -24.65 -16.96 -38.32
N SER A 153 -25.76 -16.45 -38.85
CA SER A 153 -26.45 -17.00 -40.04
C SER A 153 -27.58 -16.06 -40.49
N PRO A 154 -28.10 -16.16 -41.74
CA PRO A 154 -27.42 -16.54 -42.99
C PRO A 154 -27.78 -15.58 -44.16
N GLY A 155 -26.99 -15.56 -45.24
CA GLY A 155 -27.38 -14.82 -46.45
C GLY A 155 -26.40 -14.88 -47.63
N HIS A 156 -26.55 -15.92 -48.44
CA HIS A 156 -26.41 -15.96 -49.91
C HIS A 156 -25.06 -15.71 -50.62
N SER A 157 -24.61 -16.81 -51.25
CA SER A 157 -24.33 -16.96 -52.70
C SER A 157 -22.94 -16.67 -53.30
N LEU A 158 -22.33 -17.80 -53.69
CA LEU A 158 -21.73 -18.15 -54.99
C LEU A 158 -20.19 -18.00 -55.18
N GLU A 159 -19.59 -19.20 -55.19
CA GLU A 159 -18.31 -19.71 -55.73
C GLU A 159 -18.05 -19.36 -57.22
N PRO A 160 -17.02 -19.90 -57.95
CA PRO A 160 -15.94 -20.85 -57.58
C PRO A 160 -14.54 -20.53 -58.15
N GLU A 161 -13.53 -21.31 -57.75
CA GLU A 161 -12.69 -22.19 -58.60
C GLU A 161 -11.44 -22.63 -57.79
N ASP A 162 -11.45 -23.85 -57.22
CA ASP A 162 -11.01 -25.15 -57.79
C ASP A 162 -9.50 -25.41 -57.59
N GLN A 163 -9.15 -26.26 -56.62
CA GLN A 163 -8.70 -27.67 -56.78
C GLN A 163 -7.16 -27.76 -56.63
N ALA A 164 -6.53 -28.71 -55.93
CA ALA A 164 -7.00 -30.02 -55.52
C ALA A 164 -6.08 -30.64 -54.43
N LEU A 165 -6.72 -31.51 -53.63
CA LEU A 165 -6.29 -32.84 -53.17
C LEU A 165 -5.30 -33.02 -51.98
N THR A 166 -5.93 -33.59 -50.97
CA THR A 166 -5.56 -34.28 -49.72
C THR A 166 -4.79 -35.64 -49.94
N PRO A 167 -4.70 -36.57 -48.96
CA PRO A 167 -3.64 -36.79 -47.95
C PRO A 167 -3.18 -38.30 -48.03
N PRO A 168 -3.05 -39.16 -46.97
CA PRO A 168 -2.55 -39.10 -45.58
C PRO A 168 -1.52 -40.23 -45.19
N GLY A 169 -0.79 -40.07 -44.07
CA GLY A 169 -0.14 -41.04 -43.12
C GLY A 169 0.33 -42.48 -43.50
N PRO A 170 0.73 -43.37 -42.55
CA PRO A 170 1.31 -43.23 -41.20
C PRO A 170 2.53 -44.19 -40.92
N SER A 171 3.06 -44.14 -39.69
CA SER A 171 3.68 -45.25 -38.90
C SER A 171 5.14 -45.75 -39.08
N LEU A 172 5.85 -45.66 -37.94
CA LEU A 172 6.62 -46.69 -37.19
C LEU A 172 8.02 -47.19 -37.62
N GLU A 173 8.94 -46.97 -36.67
CA GLU A 173 10.04 -47.80 -36.16
C GLU A 173 11.31 -48.14 -37.00
N GLY A 174 12.46 -47.98 -36.33
CA GLY A 174 13.71 -48.67 -36.64
C GLY A 174 14.97 -47.82 -36.46
N GLY A 175 15.64 -47.90 -35.29
CA GLY A 175 17.07 -47.56 -35.17
C GLY A 175 17.96 -48.73 -35.62
N PRO A 176 19.25 -48.81 -35.25
CA PRO A 176 20.24 -47.80 -34.86
C PRO A 176 21.57 -47.97 -35.69
N VAL A 177 22.66 -47.29 -35.29
CA VAL A 177 24.09 -47.72 -35.28
C VAL A 177 25.08 -46.58 -35.63
N GLU A 178 25.70 -46.08 -34.55
CA GLU A 178 27.14 -45.81 -34.31
C GLU A 178 28.02 -45.06 -35.34
N SER A 179 28.72 -44.02 -34.85
CA SER A 179 30.20 -43.97 -34.86
C SER A 179 30.74 -42.84 -33.98
N GLU A 180 31.84 -43.16 -33.33
CA GLU A 180 32.55 -42.46 -32.24
C GLU A 180 33.43 -41.30 -32.73
N ALA A 181 33.72 -40.33 -31.84
CA ALA A 181 35.06 -39.74 -31.68
C ALA A 181 35.12 -38.83 -30.43
N GLU A 182 36.09 -39.13 -29.56
CA GLU A 182 36.47 -38.40 -28.35
C GLU A 182 37.13 -37.03 -28.63
N GLY A 183 37.07 -36.11 -27.66
CA GLY A 183 37.85 -34.87 -27.64
C GLY A 183 37.63 -34.01 -26.38
N ALA A 184 38.65 -33.95 -25.52
CA ALA A 184 38.67 -33.41 -24.16
C ALA A 184 38.75 -31.87 -24.00
N THR A 185 37.94 -31.34 -23.04
CA THR A 185 38.23 -30.26 -22.04
C THR A 185 38.32 -28.78 -22.50
N PRO A 186 38.32 -27.77 -21.58
CA PRO A 186 37.12 -27.14 -21.00
C PRO A 186 37.15 -25.59 -21.15
N ALA A 187 35.99 -24.92 -21.18
CA ALA A 187 35.96 -23.46 -21.08
C ALA A 187 34.77 -23.01 -20.22
N GLU A 188 35.12 -22.35 -19.14
CA GLU A 188 34.25 -21.77 -18.13
C GLU A 188 33.26 -20.79 -18.74
N GLY A 189 32.01 -20.92 -18.31
CA GLY A 189 30.93 -19.98 -18.55
C GLY A 189 30.04 -20.03 -17.33
N GLU A 190 30.50 -19.40 -16.24
CA GLU A 190 29.71 -19.13 -15.04
C GLU A 190 28.49 -18.28 -15.44
N ALA A 191 27.36 -18.95 -15.63
CA ALA A 191 26.07 -18.31 -15.46
C ALA A 191 25.76 -18.38 -13.95
N GLU A 192 26.03 -17.29 -13.24
CA GLU A 192 25.45 -17.04 -11.92
C GLU A 192 23.93 -17.14 -12.04
N GLY A 193 23.41 -18.33 -11.74
CA GLY A 193 22.00 -18.50 -11.45
C GLY A 193 21.72 -17.78 -10.14
N GLU A 194 20.96 -16.69 -10.22
CA GLU A 194 20.28 -16.08 -9.08
C GLU A 194 19.73 -17.20 -8.19
N ALA A 195 20.36 -17.38 -7.02
CA ALA A 195 19.91 -18.34 -6.03
C ALA A 195 18.52 -17.91 -5.57
N VAL A 196 17.50 -18.57 -6.12
CA VAL A 196 16.12 -18.44 -5.67
C VAL A 196 16.10 -18.92 -4.22
N LEU A 197 16.09 -17.98 -3.28
CA LEU A 197 16.00 -18.24 -1.84
C LEU A 197 14.79 -19.16 -1.61
N MET A 198 15.05 -20.37 -1.12
CA MET A 198 14.00 -21.36 -0.88
C MET A 198 13.23 -20.99 0.39
N GLU A 199 12.00 -21.49 0.54
CA GLU A 199 11.17 -21.27 1.74
C GLU A 199 11.90 -21.69 3.03
N GLU A 200 12.73 -22.72 2.95
CA GLU A 200 13.61 -23.19 4.03
C GLU A 200 14.67 -22.15 4.43
N ASP A 201 15.24 -21.42 3.47
CA ASP A 201 16.28 -20.41 3.73
C ASP A 201 15.69 -19.19 4.44
N LEU A 202 14.47 -18.79 4.07
CA LEU A 202 13.71 -17.72 4.73
C LEU A 202 13.34 -18.08 6.17
N ILE A 203 12.95 -19.34 6.40
CA ILE A 203 12.64 -19.84 7.75
C ILE A 203 13.92 -19.86 8.59
N GLN A 204 15.02 -20.37 8.05
CA GLN A 204 16.30 -20.41 8.76
C GLN A 204 16.78 -18.99 9.11
N GLN A 205 16.71 -18.06 8.16
CA GLN A 205 17.03 -16.64 8.40
C GLN A 205 16.18 -16.05 9.52
N SER A 206 14.87 -16.36 9.57
CA SER A 206 13.99 -15.87 10.62
C SER A 206 14.31 -16.43 12.02
N LEU A 207 14.83 -17.65 12.08
CA LEU A 207 15.27 -18.28 13.33
C LEU A 207 16.60 -17.69 13.79
N ASP A 208 17.53 -17.48 12.85
CA ASP A 208 18.83 -16.88 13.13
C ASP A 208 18.68 -15.42 13.61
N ASP A 209 17.78 -14.64 12.99
CA ASP A 209 17.43 -13.29 13.41
C ASP A 209 16.76 -13.26 14.81
N TYR A 210 15.95 -14.28 15.12
CA TYR A 210 15.37 -14.43 16.46
C TYR A 210 16.45 -14.73 17.51
N ASP A 211 17.38 -15.63 17.21
CA ASP A 211 18.46 -15.99 18.12
C ASP A 211 19.46 -14.84 18.34
N ALA A 212 19.62 -13.96 17.34
CA ALA A 212 20.50 -12.79 17.41
C ALA A 212 20.03 -11.70 18.41
N GLY A 213 18.74 -11.65 18.78
CA GLY A 213 18.24 -10.57 19.64
C GLY A 213 16.83 -10.71 20.22
N LYS A 214 16.15 -11.84 20.02
CA LYS A 214 14.77 -12.13 20.46
C LYS A 214 13.77 -11.02 20.11
N TYR A 215 13.99 -10.36 18.97
CA TYR A 215 13.25 -9.17 18.53
C TYR A 215 13.21 -8.01 19.54
N SER A 216 14.11 -8.00 20.53
CA SER A 216 14.23 -6.88 21.45
C SER A 216 15.13 -5.81 20.83
N PRO A 217 14.69 -4.54 20.79
CA PRO A 217 15.53 -3.46 20.25
C PRO A 217 16.84 -3.40 21.04
N ARG A 218 17.97 -3.44 20.32
CA ARG A 218 19.29 -3.28 20.94
C ARG A 218 19.39 -1.85 21.48
N LEU A 219 19.81 -1.72 22.74
CA LEU A 219 20.17 -0.44 23.32
C LEU A 219 21.37 0.12 22.54
N LEU A 220 21.14 1.21 21.81
CA LEU A 220 22.20 1.93 21.12
C LEU A 220 22.95 2.81 22.12
N THR A 221 24.27 2.79 22.02
CA THR A 221 25.13 3.72 22.76
C THR A 221 25.15 5.08 22.05
N ALA A 222 25.53 6.14 22.76
CA ALA A 222 25.55 7.51 22.20
C ALA A 222 26.40 7.67 20.93
N HIS A 223 27.36 6.76 20.69
CA HIS A 223 28.22 6.76 19.49
C HIS A 223 27.66 5.94 18.32
N GLU A 224 26.69 5.05 18.57
CA GLU A 224 26.01 4.25 17.54
C GLU A 224 24.76 4.97 16.99
N LEU A 225 24.38 6.09 17.60
CA LEU A 225 23.29 6.92 17.11
C LEU A 225 23.73 7.66 15.83
N PRO A 226 22.88 7.68 14.80
CA PRO A 226 23.07 8.54 13.64
C PRO A 226 23.34 9.99 14.06
N LEU A 227 24.22 10.70 13.33
CA LEU A 227 24.58 12.10 13.64
C LEU A 227 23.36 13.05 13.63
N ASP A 228 22.26 12.65 12.99
CA ASP A 228 20.99 13.37 12.90
C ASP A 228 19.93 12.87 13.91
N ALA A 229 20.26 11.92 14.78
CA ALA A 229 19.34 11.41 15.79
C ALA A 229 19.07 12.49 16.85
N HIS A 230 17.81 12.90 16.96
CA HIS A 230 17.37 13.87 17.96
C HIS A 230 17.22 13.17 19.31
N VAL A 231 18.28 13.18 20.12
CA VAL A 231 18.24 12.67 21.50
C VAL A 231 17.43 13.65 22.36
N LEU A 232 16.41 13.13 23.02
CA LEU A 232 15.60 13.87 23.98
C LEU A 232 15.97 13.39 25.38
N GLU A 233 16.17 14.33 26.29
CA GLU A 233 16.37 14.00 27.69
C GLU A 233 15.06 13.48 28.30
N PRO A 234 15.10 12.52 29.23
CA PRO A 234 13.91 11.92 29.84
C PRO A 234 12.96 12.97 30.44
N ASP A 235 13.51 14.01 31.05
CA ASP A 235 12.71 15.07 31.68
C ASP A 235 11.97 15.93 30.64
N GLU A 236 12.59 16.19 29.48
CA GLU A 236 11.95 16.93 28.39
C GLU A 236 10.82 16.11 27.74
N ASP A 237 11.01 14.80 27.58
CA ASP A 237 9.99 13.90 27.06
C ASP A 237 8.78 13.84 28.01
N LEU A 238 9.02 13.75 29.32
CA LEU A 238 7.97 13.80 30.34
C LEU A 238 7.20 15.13 30.31
N GLN A 239 7.90 16.25 30.13
CA GLN A 239 7.24 17.56 29.99
C GLN A 239 6.37 17.63 28.74
N ARG A 240 6.85 17.16 27.58
CA ARG A 240 6.05 17.08 26.35
C ARG A 240 4.81 16.21 26.53
N LEU A 241 4.97 15.07 27.17
CA LEU A 241 3.89 14.14 27.45
C LEU A 241 2.83 14.77 28.36
N HIS A 242 3.23 15.49 29.42
CA HIS A 242 2.31 16.22 30.28
C HIS A 242 1.55 17.32 29.52
N LEU A 243 2.24 18.08 28.68
CA LEU A 243 1.59 19.10 27.84
C LEU A 243 0.56 18.49 26.88
N SER A 244 0.91 17.37 26.21
CA SER A 244 -0.01 16.67 25.31
C SER A 244 -1.25 16.13 26.05
N ARG A 245 -1.08 15.57 27.26
CA ARG A 245 -2.19 15.15 28.11
C ARG A 245 -3.08 16.32 28.54
N GLN A 246 -2.48 17.46 28.88
CA GLN A 246 -3.25 18.64 29.26
C GLN A 246 -4.03 19.21 28.08
N GLN A 247 -3.45 19.22 26.88
CA GLN A 247 -4.15 19.59 25.65
C GLN A 247 -5.34 18.66 25.39
N LEU A 248 -5.15 17.34 25.44
CA LEU A 248 -6.21 16.35 25.33
C LEU A 248 -7.41 16.60 26.26
N GLN A 249 -7.15 16.99 27.51
CA GLN A 249 -8.21 17.27 28.48
C GLN A 249 -9.03 18.52 28.13
N VAL A 250 -8.46 19.45 27.37
CA VAL A 250 -9.12 20.71 27.00
C VAL A 250 -9.81 20.61 25.63
N THR A 251 -9.17 20.02 24.63
CA THR A 251 -9.67 19.95 23.24
C THR A 251 -10.29 18.61 22.85
N GLY A 252 -10.08 17.54 23.62
CA GLY A 252 -10.58 16.20 23.30
C GLY A 252 -9.78 15.46 22.21
N ASP A 253 -8.74 16.08 21.66
CA ASP A 253 -7.86 15.51 20.64
C ASP A 253 -6.40 15.93 20.93
N ALA A 254 -5.48 14.95 20.95
CA ALA A 254 -4.05 15.14 21.22
C ALA A 254 -3.28 15.69 20.01
N SER A 255 -3.91 15.65 18.84
CA SER A 255 -3.27 15.93 17.56
C SER A 255 -3.49 17.35 17.05
N GLU A 256 -4.31 18.16 17.72
CA GLU A 256 -4.56 19.54 17.29
C GLU A 256 -3.32 20.42 17.46
N SER A 257 -2.49 20.42 16.43
CA SER A 257 -1.44 21.43 16.26
C SER A 257 -2.08 22.79 16.06
N ALA A 258 -1.35 23.88 16.36
CA ALA A 258 -1.76 25.24 16.03
C ALA A 258 -2.15 25.38 14.53
N GLU A 259 -1.59 24.50 13.69
CA GLU A 259 -1.96 24.29 12.30
C GLU A 259 -3.41 23.85 12.11
N ASP A 260 -3.89 22.84 12.83
CA ASP A 260 -5.25 22.30 12.62
C ASP A 260 -6.33 23.26 13.14
N ILE A 261 -6.01 24.02 14.20
CA ILE A 261 -6.83 25.15 14.65
C ILE A 261 -6.88 26.24 13.58
N PHE A 262 -5.75 26.54 12.94
CA PHE A 262 -5.71 27.50 11.85
C PHE A 262 -6.44 26.96 10.61
N PHE A 263 -6.28 25.70 10.22
CA PHE A 263 -7.01 25.05 9.14
C PHE A 263 -8.52 25.13 9.38
N ARG A 264 -8.97 24.89 10.62
CA ARG A 264 -10.37 25.01 11.01
C ARG A 264 -10.87 26.45 10.90
N ARG A 265 -10.18 27.42 11.48
CA ARG A 265 -10.53 28.85 11.32
C ARG A 265 -10.49 29.31 9.87
N ALA A 266 -9.46 28.87 9.14
CA ALA A 266 -9.30 29.12 7.71
C ALA A 266 -10.31 28.34 6.88
N LYS A 267 -11.10 27.41 7.43
CA LYS A 267 -12.23 26.74 6.76
C LYS A 267 -13.58 27.34 7.16
N GLU A 268 -13.72 27.78 8.41
CA GLU A 268 -14.95 28.37 8.98
C GLU A 268 -15.45 29.64 8.28
N GLY A 269 -14.58 30.36 7.54
CA GLY A 269 -14.96 31.55 6.79
C GLY A 269 -15.24 31.35 5.29
N MET A 270 -15.59 30.14 4.82
CA MET A 270 -15.87 29.92 3.38
C MET A 270 -17.22 30.55 2.99
N GLY A 271 -17.18 31.76 2.41
CA GLY A 271 -18.35 32.36 1.78
C GLY A 271 -18.73 31.67 0.47
N GLN A 272 -19.93 31.93 -0.05
CA GLN A 272 -20.44 31.32 -1.31
C GLN A 272 -19.59 31.63 -2.57
N ASP A 273 -18.70 32.62 -2.46
CA ASP A 273 -17.81 33.09 -3.53
C ASP A 273 -16.36 32.62 -3.37
N GLU A 274 -16.06 31.83 -2.33
CA GLU A 274 -14.72 31.28 -2.08
C GLU A 274 -14.71 29.75 -2.19
N ALA A 275 -13.90 29.23 -3.11
CA ALA A 275 -13.71 27.79 -3.30
C ALA A 275 -12.29 27.38 -2.88
N GLN A 276 -12.11 26.14 -2.44
CA GLN A 276 -10.79 25.58 -2.17
C GLN A 276 -10.02 25.37 -3.48
N PHE A 277 -8.73 25.72 -3.49
CA PHE A 277 -7.87 25.59 -4.65
C PHE A 277 -6.62 24.79 -4.31
N SER A 278 -6.30 23.75 -5.08
CA SER A 278 -5.18 22.84 -4.82
C SER A 278 -4.46 22.39 -6.09
N VAL A 279 -4.56 23.14 -7.19
CA VAL A 279 -3.90 22.78 -8.45
C VAL A 279 -2.43 23.21 -8.40
N GLU A 280 -1.59 22.29 -7.94
CA GLU A 280 -0.13 22.42 -7.98
C GLU A 280 0.40 22.25 -9.40
N MET A 281 1.46 22.98 -9.73
CA MET A 281 2.25 22.76 -10.93
C MET A 281 3.53 22.00 -10.55
N PRO A 282 3.81 20.83 -11.15
CA PRO A 282 4.99 20.06 -10.82
C PRO A 282 6.26 20.85 -11.17
N LEU A 283 7.03 21.21 -10.15
CA LEU A 283 8.38 21.72 -10.31
C LEU A 283 9.31 20.50 -10.38
N THR A 284 9.60 20.01 -11.58
CA THR A 284 10.44 18.83 -11.77
C THR A 284 11.88 19.07 -11.31
N GLY A 285 12.39 18.17 -10.45
CA GLY A 285 13.80 17.76 -10.42
C GLY A 285 14.84 18.77 -9.95
N LYS A 286 14.57 19.60 -8.93
CA LYS A 286 15.65 20.39 -8.30
C LYS A 286 16.35 19.55 -7.24
N ALA A 287 17.58 19.12 -7.53
CA ALA A 287 18.47 18.56 -6.52
C ALA A 287 18.85 19.68 -5.54
N TYR A 288 18.35 19.58 -4.31
CA TYR A 288 18.67 20.55 -3.27
C TYR A 288 20.01 20.17 -2.64
N LEU A 289 20.97 21.10 -2.62
CA LEU A 289 22.31 20.90 -2.01
C LEU A 289 22.24 20.54 -0.51
N TRP A 290 21.11 20.84 0.14
CA TRP A 290 20.85 20.55 1.54
C TRP A 290 20.14 19.21 1.80
N ALA A 291 19.71 18.49 0.74
CA ALA A 291 18.95 17.25 0.87
C ALA A 291 19.73 16.15 1.61
N ASP A 292 21.07 16.20 1.58
CA ASP A 292 21.95 15.30 2.32
C ASP A 292 21.91 15.54 3.84
N LYS A 293 21.58 16.76 4.27
CA LYS A 293 21.55 17.14 5.70
C LYS A 293 20.15 17.13 6.28
N TYR A 294 19.12 17.40 5.47
CA TYR A 294 17.74 17.45 5.91
C TYR A 294 16.84 16.74 4.90
N ARG A 295 15.93 15.90 5.41
CA ARG A 295 14.93 15.22 4.56
C ARG A 295 14.03 16.28 3.91
N PRO A 296 13.97 16.38 2.57
CA PRO A 296 13.06 17.28 1.88
C PRO A 296 11.59 16.99 2.22
N ARG A 297 10.83 18.04 2.50
CA ARG A 297 9.40 17.95 2.83
C ARG A 297 8.60 18.94 2.00
N LYS A 298 7.39 18.55 1.59
CA LYS A 298 6.44 19.50 1.02
C LYS A 298 5.70 20.25 2.14
N PRO A 299 5.59 21.59 2.05
CA PRO A 299 4.82 22.35 3.03
C PRO A 299 3.33 22.03 2.93
N ARG A 300 2.63 22.05 4.07
CA ARG A 300 1.17 22.03 4.07
C ARG A 300 0.66 23.38 3.55
N PHE A 301 -0.50 23.40 2.90
CA PHE A 301 -1.12 24.66 2.48
C PHE A 301 -2.65 24.55 2.46
N PHE A 302 -3.29 25.70 2.53
CA PHE A 302 -4.73 25.86 2.43
C PHE A 302 -5.05 27.09 1.59
N ASN A 303 -5.26 26.88 0.29
CA ASN A 303 -5.49 27.97 -0.65
C ASN A 303 -6.97 28.09 -0.99
N ARG A 304 -7.43 29.33 -1.17
CA ARG A 304 -8.78 29.66 -1.63
C ARG A 304 -8.70 30.48 -2.91
N VAL A 305 -9.61 30.21 -3.84
CA VAL A 305 -9.86 31.03 -5.01
C VAL A 305 -11.14 31.83 -4.78
N HIS A 306 -11.05 33.15 -4.93
CA HIS A 306 -12.21 34.03 -4.85
C HIS A 306 -12.79 34.17 -6.26
N THR A 307 -13.99 33.67 -6.45
CA THR A 307 -14.72 33.70 -7.73
C THR A 307 -15.95 34.58 -7.59
N GLY A 308 -16.23 35.42 -8.57
CA GLY A 308 -17.40 36.28 -8.50
C GLY A 308 -17.85 36.77 -9.86
N PHE A 309 -18.98 37.46 -9.88
CA PHE A 309 -19.58 38.00 -11.08
C PHE A 309 -19.01 39.38 -11.41
N GLU A 310 -18.73 39.62 -12.69
CA GLU A 310 -18.35 40.95 -13.17
C GLU A 310 -19.50 41.55 -14.00
N TRP A 311 -20.26 42.46 -13.39
CA TRP A 311 -21.34 43.19 -14.08
C TRP A 311 -20.81 44.33 -14.95
N ASN A 312 -20.10 43.99 -16.02
CA ASN A 312 -19.72 44.96 -17.05
C ASN A 312 -20.94 45.33 -17.94
N LYS A 313 -20.82 46.38 -18.77
CA LYS A 313 -21.92 46.86 -19.62
C LYS A 313 -22.45 45.79 -20.59
N TYR A 314 -21.60 44.85 -21.02
CA TYR A 314 -21.97 43.73 -21.88
C TYR A 314 -22.73 42.63 -21.10
N ASN A 315 -22.27 42.30 -19.90
CA ASN A 315 -22.91 41.30 -19.05
C ASN A 315 -24.27 41.79 -18.57
N GLN A 316 -24.40 43.09 -18.29
CA GLN A 316 -25.68 43.72 -17.95
C GLN A 316 -26.74 43.63 -19.08
N THR A 317 -26.35 43.40 -20.33
CA THR A 317 -27.30 43.27 -21.46
C THR A 317 -27.66 41.83 -21.81
N HIS A 318 -26.91 40.85 -21.30
CA HIS A 318 -27.07 39.43 -21.65
C HIS A 318 -27.38 38.53 -20.46
N TYR A 319 -27.22 39.03 -19.24
CA TYR A 319 -27.43 38.29 -18.01
C TYR A 319 -28.28 39.11 -17.05
N ASP A 320 -29.10 38.40 -16.28
CA ASP A 320 -30.01 38.97 -15.29
C ASP A 320 -29.74 38.32 -13.92
N PHE A 321 -30.43 38.75 -12.87
CA PHE A 321 -30.27 38.18 -11.52
C PHE A 321 -30.59 36.69 -11.46
N ASP A 322 -31.57 36.23 -12.27
CA ASP A 322 -31.99 34.82 -12.33
C ASP A 322 -31.09 33.97 -13.24
N ASN A 323 -30.32 34.60 -14.13
CA ASN A 323 -29.33 33.94 -14.97
C ASN A 323 -28.04 34.77 -14.98
N PRO A 324 -27.25 34.72 -13.87
CA PRO A 324 -26.08 35.56 -13.72
C PRO A 324 -24.97 35.16 -14.71
N PRO A 325 -24.04 36.08 -15.02
CA PRO A 325 -22.90 35.79 -15.89
C PRO A 325 -22.03 34.67 -15.30
N PRO A 326 -21.18 34.00 -16.10
CA PRO A 326 -20.21 33.04 -15.57
C PRO A 326 -19.30 33.67 -14.50
N LYS A 327 -19.06 32.96 -13.39
CA LYS A 327 -18.14 33.41 -12.35
C LYS A 327 -16.71 33.48 -12.90
N ILE A 328 -16.03 34.59 -12.66
CA ILE A 328 -14.62 34.77 -13.01
C ILE A 328 -13.77 34.79 -11.75
N VAL A 329 -12.49 34.43 -11.87
CA VAL A 329 -11.55 34.53 -10.76
C VAL A 329 -11.23 36.01 -10.50
N GLN A 330 -11.54 36.45 -9.28
CA GLN A 330 -11.33 37.82 -8.81
C GLN A 330 -10.10 37.96 -7.91
N GLY A 331 -9.57 36.86 -7.38
CA GLY A 331 -8.39 36.88 -6.52
C GLY A 331 -8.06 35.51 -5.94
N TYR A 332 -6.95 35.45 -5.23
CA TYR A 332 -6.46 34.24 -4.56
C TYR A 332 -6.06 34.56 -3.12
N LYS A 333 -6.22 33.57 -2.25
CA LYS A 333 -5.74 33.59 -0.87
C LYS A 333 -4.92 32.33 -0.62
N PHE A 334 -3.61 32.49 -0.59
CA PHE A 334 -2.65 31.43 -0.26
C PHE A 334 -2.35 31.47 1.23
N ASN A 335 -2.41 30.32 1.88
CA ASN A 335 -1.94 30.13 3.25
C ASN A 335 -1.04 28.90 3.26
N ILE A 336 0.26 29.10 3.41
CA ILE A 336 1.27 28.04 3.33
C ILE A 336 1.95 27.92 4.68
N PHE A 337 2.12 26.69 5.16
CA PHE A 337 2.61 26.38 6.49
C PHE A 337 4.04 25.85 6.43
N TYR A 338 4.91 26.52 7.19
CA TYR A 338 6.33 26.26 7.38
C TYR A 338 6.68 26.20 8.89
N PRO A 339 6.12 25.27 9.67
CA PRO A 339 6.38 25.13 11.10
C PRO A 339 7.85 24.80 11.43
N ASP A 340 8.47 23.94 10.62
CA ASP A 340 9.80 23.36 10.87
C ASP A 340 10.90 24.09 10.09
N LEU A 341 10.72 25.38 9.79
CA LEU A 341 11.73 26.15 9.06
C LEU A 341 12.98 26.28 9.92
N ILE A 342 14.14 25.80 9.42
CA ILE A 342 15.40 25.81 10.16
C ILE A 342 15.75 27.24 10.55
N ASP A 343 15.74 28.13 9.56
CA ASP A 343 15.98 29.55 9.75
C ASP A 343 14.66 30.30 9.88
N LYS A 344 14.13 30.41 11.10
CA LYS A 344 12.89 31.17 11.39
C LYS A 344 13.00 32.67 11.06
N ARG A 345 14.20 33.18 10.80
CA ARG A 345 14.46 34.55 10.32
C ARG A 345 14.39 34.68 8.80
N SER A 346 14.56 33.58 8.07
CA SER A 346 14.39 33.55 6.62
C SER A 346 12.91 33.63 6.31
N THR A 347 12.50 34.67 5.60
CA THR A 347 11.11 34.83 5.18
C THR A 347 10.89 34.13 3.85
N PRO A 348 9.83 33.31 3.70
CA PRO A 348 9.50 32.72 2.41
C PRO A 348 9.27 33.80 1.35
N GLU A 349 9.86 33.58 0.18
CA GLU A 349 9.77 34.44 -0.99
C GLU A 349 8.83 33.81 -2.02
N TYR A 350 8.29 34.65 -2.90
CA TYR A 350 7.46 34.18 -4.01
C TYR A 350 7.93 34.79 -5.33
N PHE A 351 7.78 34.02 -6.41
CA PHE A 351 8.16 34.39 -7.77
C PHE A 351 6.97 34.18 -8.69
N LEU A 352 6.71 35.17 -9.55
CA LEU A 352 5.65 35.10 -10.56
C LEU A 352 6.29 34.95 -11.93
N GLU A 353 6.11 33.80 -12.55
CA GLU A 353 6.65 33.47 -13.87
C GLU A 353 5.50 33.29 -14.86
N ALA A 354 5.50 34.01 -15.99
CA ALA A 354 4.47 33.82 -17.01
C ALA A 354 4.63 32.47 -17.69
N CYS A 355 3.54 31.72 -17.86
CA CYS A 355 3.60 30.42 -18.54
C CYS A 355 3.88 30.62 -20.04
N PRO A 356 4.85 29.90 -20.64
CA PRO A 356 5.13 30.01 -22.06
C PRO A 356 3.99 29.48 -22.93
N ASP A 357 3.26 28.46 -22.44
CA ASP A 357 2.18 27.80 -23.20
C ASP A 357 0.92 28.66 -23.30
N ASN A 358 0.61 29.45 -22.27
CA ASN A 358 -0.59 30.29 -22.24
C ASN A 358 -0.36 31.58 -21.45
N LYS A 359 -0.50 32.72 -22.14
CA LYS A 359 -0.32 34.07 -21.60
C LYS A 359 -1.37 34.48 -20.56
N ASP A 360 -2.54 33.84 -20.58
CA ASP A 360 -3.63 34.09 -19.62
C ASP A 360 -3.34 33.50 -18.23
N PHE A 361 -2.33 32.63 -18.13
CA PHE A 361 -1.94 31.99 -16.87
C PHE A 361 -0.47 32.29 -16.53
N ALA A 362 -0.20 32.36 -15.24
CA ALA A 362 1.12 32.50 -14.67
C ALA A 362 1.33 31.45 -13.58
N THR A 363 2.59 31.14 -13.34
CA THR A 363 3.05 30.24 -12.29
C THR A 363 3.51 31.07 -11.11
N LEU A 364 2.84 30.89 -9.98
CA LEU A 364 3.24 31.48 -8.72
C LEU A 364 4.02 30.43 -7.92
N ARG A 365 5.34 30.62 -7.80
CA ARG A 365 6.26 29.75 -7.08
C ARG A 365 6.58 30.33 -5.71
N PHE A 366 6.60 29.49 -4.68
CA PHE A 366 6.98 29.83 -3.32
C PHE A 366 8.28 29.12 -2.94
N HIS A 367 9.18 29.86 -2.33
CA HIS A 367 10.49 29.40 -1.87
C HIS A 367 10.67 29.78 -0.40
N ALA A 368 10.86 28.81 0.48
CA ALA A 368 11.07 29.06 1.92
C ALA A 368 12.49 28.75 2.39
N GLY A 369 13.17 27.82 1.71
CA GLY A 369 14.46 27.26 2.14
C GLY A 369 14.32 25.92 2.88
N PRO A 370 15.44 25.35 3.37
CA PRO A 370 15.45 24.04 4.02
C PRO A 370 14.56 23.97 5.27
N PRO A 371 13.84 22.87 5.53
CA PRO A 371 13.80 21.60 4.79
C PRO A 371 12.68 21.52 3.73
N TYR A 372 12.08 22.65 3.37
CA TYR A 372 10.91 22.66 2.51
C TYR A 372 11.27 22.74 1.03
N GLU A 373 10.60 21.91 0.25
CA GLU A 373 10.63 22.00 -1.21
C GLU A 373 9.82 23.21 -1.69
N ASP A 374 10.26 23.76 -2.82
CA ASP A 374 9.51 24.80 -3.49
C ASP A 374 8.19 24.24 -4.03
N ILE A 375 7.13 25.03 -3.91
CA ILE A 375 5.80 24.70 -4.44
C ILE A 375 5.37 25.76 -5.43
N ALA A 376 4.65 25.36 -6.48
CA ALA A 376 4.13 26.30 -7.47
C ALA A 376 2.66 26.03 -7.76
N PHE A 377 1.94 27.10 -8.08
CA PHE A 377 0.53 27.06 -8.43
C PHE A 377 0.28 27.79 -9.74
N LYS A 378 -0.62 27.24 -10.55
CA LYS A 378 -1.08 27.89 -11.77
C LYS A 378 -2.20 28.88 -11.44
N ILE A 379 -1.98 30.16 -11.69
CA ILE A 379 -2.93 31.24 -11.42
C ILE A 379 -3.24 32.04 -12.69
N VAL A 380 -4.33 32.80 -12.69
CA VAL A 380 -4.64 33.75 -13.77
C VAL A 380 -3.62 34.89 -13.77
N ASN A 381 -3.07 35.20 -14.96
CA ASN A 381 -2.12 36.28 -15.16
C ASN A 381 -2.83 37.63 -15.39
N ARG A 382 -3.24 38.27 -14.29
CA ARG A 382 -3.81 39.62 -14.29
C ARG A 382 -3.09 40.49 -13.28
N GLU A 383 -3.14 41.81 -13.45
CA GLU A 383 -2.53 42.75 -12.50
C GLU A 383 -3.17 42.66 -11.12
N TRP A 384 -2.33 42.63 -10.08
CA TRP A 384 -2.77 42.56 -8.69
C TRP A 384 -3.05 43.94 -8.13
N GLU A 385 -4.05 44.00 -7.25
CA GLU A 385 -4.33 45.18 -6.44
C GLU A 385 -3.56 45.10 -5.12
N TYR A 386 -2.48 45.87 -4.99
CA TYR A 386 -1.61 45.91 -3.80
C TYR A 386 -2.17 46.74 -2.63
N SER A 387 -3.45 47.13 -2.69
CA SER A 387 -4.05 47.99 -1.67
C SER A 387 -4.47 47.18 -0.44
N HIS A 388 -3.92 47.52 0.73
CA HIS A 388 -4.30 46.88 2.00
C HIS A 388 -5.80 47.06 2.32
N ARG A 389 -6.41 48.18 1.87
CA ARG A 389 -7.86 48.41 2.02
C ARG A 389 -8.71 47.46 1.19
N HIS A 390 -8.15 46.92 0.09
CA HIS A 390 -8.82 45.97 -0.80
C HIS A 390 -8.42 44.52 -0.49
N GLY A 391 -7.87 44.27 0.71
CA GLY A 391 -7.60 42.92 1.19
C GLY A 391 -6.24 42.34 0.77
N PHE A 392 -5.34 43.14 0.20
CA PHE A 392 -3.96 42.69 -0.03
C PHE A 392 -3.27 42.39 1.30
N ARG A 393 -2.65 41.20 1.39
CA ARG A 393 -1.87 40.76 2.55
C ARG A 393 -0.69 39.94 2.07
N CYS A 394 0.51 40.28 2.51
CA CYS A 394 1.72 39.49 2.30
C CYS A 394 2.50 39.51 3.62
N GLN A 395 2.33 38.47 4.44
CA GLN A 395 2.96 38.42 5.76
C GLN A 395 3.37 36.98 6.12
N PHE A 396 4.49 36.85 6.83
CA PHE A 396 4.94 35.60 7.43
C PHE A 396 4.91 35.74 8.95
N ALA A 397 4.06 34.96 9.62
CA ALA A 397 3.94 34.99 11.07
C ALA A 397 3.63 33.59 11.61
N ASN A 398 4.27 33.21 12.72
CA ASN A 398 4.06 31.94 13.41
C ASN A 398 4.21 30.70 12.50
N GLY A 399 5.16 30.74 11.56
CA GLY A 399 5.35 29.65 10.58
C GLY A 399 4.26 29.59 9.51
N ILE A 400 3.41 30.61 9.37
CA ILE A 400 2.37 30.67 8.36
C ILE A 400 2.66 31.83 7.41
N PHE A 401 2.85 31.51 6.14
CA PHE A 401 2.97 32.47 5.06
C PHE A 401 1.59 32.74 4.46
N GLN A 402 1.13 33.99 4.55
CA GLN A 402 -0.16 34.45 4.05
C GLN A 402 0.05 35.40 2.88
N LEU A 403 -0.40 35.00 1.69
CA LEU A 403 -0.41 35.84 0.49
C LEU A 403 -1.83 35.92 -0.06
N TRP A 404 -2.50 37.05 0.18
CA TRP A 404 -3.85 37.33 -0.27
C TRP A 404 -3.82 38.51 -1.22
N PHE A 405 -4.47 38.38 -2.37
CA PHE A 405 -4.59 39.45 -3.33
C PHE A 405 -5.85 39.30 -4.17
N HIS A 406 -6.34 40.45 -4.63
CA HIS A 406 -7.39 40.54 -5.64
C HIS A 406 -6.81 41.14 -6.92
N PHE A 407 -7.45 40.86 -8.04
CA PHE A 407 -7.10 41.45 -9.32
C PHE A 407 -7.67 42.86 -9.43
N LYS A 408 -6.90 43.78 -10.02
CA LYS A 408 -7.37 45.13 -10.32
C LYS A 408 -8.60 45.08 -11.21
N ARG A 409 -9.61 45.85 -10.85
CA ARG A 409 -10.81 46.04 -11.67
C ARG A 409 -10.67 47.30 -12.50
N TYR A 410 -10.55 47.14 -13.81
CA TYR A 410 -10.55 48.28 -14.73
C TYR A 410 -11.98 48.75 -14.96
N ARG A 411 -12.32 49.92 -14.42
CA ARG A 411 -13.57 50.59 -14.77
C ARG A 411 -13.38 51.32 -16.09
N TYR A 412 -14.01 50.82 -17.14
CA TYR A 412 -14.09 51.53 -18.40
C TYR A 412 -14.88 52.84 -18.19
N ARG A 413 -14.18 53.99 -18.25
CA ARG A 413 -14.81 55.32 -18.34
C ARG A 413 -14.91 55.67 -19.83
N ARG A 414 -16.13 55.96 -20.29
CA ARG A 414 -16.38 56.49 -21.63
C ARG A 414 -16.08 57.97 -21.70
#